data_AF-A0A516NEV6-F1
#
_entry.id   AF-A0A516NEV6-F1
#
_cell.length_a   1.000
_cell.length_b   1.000
_cell.length_c   1.000
_cell.angle_alpha   90.00
_cell.angle_beta   90.00
_cell.angle_gamma   90.00
#
_symmetry.space_group_name_H-M   'P 1'
#
loop_
_entity.id
_entity.type
_entity.pdbx_description
1 polymer ?
#
loop_
_entity_poly.entity_id
_entity_poly.type
_entity_poly.pdbx_seq_one_letter_code
_entity_poly.pdbx_strand_id
1 'polypeptide(L)'
;MQKVWHSLIVALSCSVVVACGSSSEGGGIDIGAQPSDFLEIELCQMFLAFARDDLGIVNVWFDDSKGYDPEESVGMNGYCVLTEKNGNSTIGTLKVRNPGRHGTIEPGDPDFQPEDGYEEKVWMTSDNQYRTQVGSWVSDVRFNKSNIQTVNGALEFSSEEVDKTIDFLIKVARDVQK
;
A
#
# COMPACT_ATOMS: atom_id res chain seq x y z
N MET A 1 -40.30 16.68 -58.98
CA MET A 1 -39.28 17.76 -59.07
C MET A 1 -37.92 17.08 -58.98
N GLN A 2 -37.33 16.77 -60.13
CA GLN A 2 -36.29 17.53 -60.84
C GLN A 2 -34.88 17.09 -60.41
N LYS A 3 -34.25 16.38 -61.35
CA LYS A 3 -32.86 15.94 -61.40
C LYS A 3 -31.90 17.12 -61.24
N VAL A 4 -30.79 16.90 -60.55
CA VAL A 4 -29.50 17.47 -60.98
C VAL A 4 -28.41 16.43 -60.72
N TRP A 5 -27.86 15.87 -61.79
CA TRP A 5 -26.54 15.24 -61.84
C TRP A 5 -25.58 16.30 -62.37
N HIS A 6 -24.44 16.52 -61.72
CA HIS A 6 -23.23 17.00 -62.38
C HIS A 6 -22.01 16.35 -61.74
N SER A 7 -21.32 15.59 -62.57
CA SER A 7 -19.99 15.04 -62.38
C SER A 7 -18.95 16.15 -62.20
N LEU A 8 -17.92 15.90 -61.39
CA LEU A 8 -16.56 16.25 -61.79
C LEU A 8 -15.55 15.35 -61.05
N ILE A 9 -14.85 14.53 -61.82
CA ILE A 9 -13.63 13.84 -61.40
C ILE A 9 -12.47 14.78 -61.74
N VAL A 10 -11.64 15.10 -60.74
CA VAL A 10 -10.28 15.60 -60.96
C VAL A 10 -9.35 14.77 -60.10
N ALA A 11 -8.49 14.00 -60.75
CA ALA A 11 -7.32 13.38 -60.18
C ALA A 11 -6.18 14.40 -60.21
N LEU A 12 -5.33 14.47 -59.17
CA LEU A 12 -3.88 14.60 -59.36
C LEU A 12 -3.08 14.42 -58.06
N SER A 13 -2.10 13.51 -58.15
CA SER A 13 -0.72 13.58 -57.65
C SER A 13 -0.38 13.57 -56.15
N CYS A 14 0.46 12.57 -55.85
CA CYS A 14 1.27 12.33 -54.68
C CYS A 14 1.93 13.57 -54.06
N SER A 15 2.06 13.54 -52.72
CA SER A 15 3.32 13.85 -52.03
C SER A 15 3.32 13.15 -50.68
N VAL A 16 4.15 12.11 -50.57
CA VAL A 16 4.63 11.60 -49.30
C VAL A 16 5.57 12.68 -48.76
N VAL A 17 5.13 13.41 -47.74
CA VAL A 17 6.03 14.20 -46.92
C VAL A 17 6.16 13.45 -45.60
N VAL A 18 7.24 12.69 -45.49
CA VAL A 18 7.84 12.33 -44.21
C VAL A 18 8.30 13.65 -43.60
N ALA A 19 7.41 14.28 -42.84
CA ALA A 19 7.78 15.33 -41.92
C ALA A 19 7.86 14.67 -40.55
N CYS A 20 9.09 14.35 -40.17
CA CYS A 20 9.55 14.12 -38.81
C CYS A 20 9.20 15.37 -37.99
N GLY A 21 7.95 15.44 -37.52
CA GLY A 21 7.46 16.50 -36.67
C GLY A 21 7.58 16.02 -35.24
N SER A 22 8.69 16.38 -34.60
CA SER A 22 9.03 16.23 -33.20
C SER A 22 7.81 15.97 -32.31
N SER A 23 7.51 14.69 -32.08
CA SER A 23 6.84 14.29 -30.85
C SER A 23 7.79 14.71 -29.76
N SER A 24 7.48 15.85 -29.15
CA SER A 24 8.02 16.30 -27.88
C SER A 24 8.27 15.06 -27.04
N GLU A 25 9.56 14.77 -26.81
CA GLU A 25 10.02 14.01 -25.66
C GLU A 25 9.55 14.82 -24.45
N GLY A 26 8.25 14.70 -24.15
CA GLY A 26 7.79 14.76 -22.79
C GLY A 26 8.49 13.59 -22.14
N GLY A 27 9.69 13.85 -21.63
CA GLY A 27 10.28 13.09 -20.55
C GLY A 27 9.25 13.13 -19.44
N GLY A 28 8.27 12.24 -19.52
CA GLY A 28 7.55 11.78 -18.37
C GLY A 28 8.65 11.29 -17.47
N ILE A 29 8.94 12.05 -16.42
CA ILE A 29 9.77 11.59 -15.33
C ILE A 29 9.16 10.24 -14.99
N ASP A 30 9.89 9.19 -15.30
CA ASP A 30 9.57 7.87 -14.83
C ASP A 30 9.82 7.97 -13.33
N ILE A 31 8.80 8.44 -12.60
CA ILE A 31 8.77 8.33 -11.15
C ILE A 31 8.55 6.84 -10.91
N GLY A 32 9.59 6.07 -11.19
CA GLY A 32 9.72 4.68 -10.79
C GLY A 32 9.62 4.62 -9.27
N ALA A 33 9.50 3.40 -8.76
CA ALA A 33 9.42 3.14 -7.33
C ALA A 33 10.55 3.90 -6.61
N GLN A 34 10.20 4.96 -5.88
CA GLN A 34 11.18 5.77 -5.13
C GLN A 34 11.40 5.12 -3.77
N PRO A 35 12.66 4.99 -3.32
CA PRO A 35 12.94 4.58 -1.96
C PRO A 35 12.43 5.64 -0.98
N SER A 36 12.03 5.20 0.21
CA SER A 36 11.65 6.06 1.32
C SER A 36 12.84 6.32 2.23
N ASP A 37 13.02 7.55 2.69
CA ASP A 37 13.97 7.88 3.75
C ASP A 37 13.36 7.66 5.16
N PHE A 38 12.10 7.25 5.24
CA PHE A 38 11.42 6.94 6.50
C PHE A 38 12.15 5.83 7.24
N LEU A 39 12.41 6.01 8.54
CA LEU A 39 13.25 5.07 9.28
C LEU A 39 12.47 3.83 9.73
N GLU A 40 13.14 2.69 9.79
CA GLU A 40 12.54 1.46 10.30
C GLU A 40 12.10 1.60 11.77
N ILE A 41 12.84 2.37 12.58
CA ILE A 41 12.45 2.69 13.96
C ILE A 41 11.15 3.49 14.04
N GLU A 42 10.94 4.45 13.15
CA GLU A 42 9.71 5.23 13.13
C GLU A 42 8.53 4.34 12.75
N LEU A 43 8.72 3.42 11.79
CA LEU A 43 7.72 2.44 11.40
C LEU A 43 7.33 1.52 12.56
N CYS A 44 8.33 1.00 13.28
CA CYS A 44 8.08 0.12 14.42
C CYS A 44 7.45 0.85 15.61
N GLN A 45 7.87 2.10 15.88
CA GLN A 45 7.27 2.91 16.93
C GLN A 45 5.81 3.25 16.62
N MET A 46 5.48 3.57 15.37
CA MET A 46 4.10 3.77 14.93
C MET A 46 3.27 2.51 15.14
N PHE A 47 3.79 1.33 14.78
CA PHE A 47 3.06 0.08 14.97
C PHE A 47 2.86 -0.27 16.44
N LEU A 48 3.89 -0.07 17.27
CA LEU A 48 3.81 -0.27 18.71
C LEU A 48 2.81 0.68 19.36
N ALA A 49 2.81 1.96 18.97
CA ALA A 49 1.86 2.96 19.47
C ALA A 49 0.43 2.58 19.09
N PHE A 50 0.17 2.24 17.82
CA PHE A 50 -1.13 1.78 17.37
C PHE A 50 -1.64 0.58 18.17
N ALA A 51 -0.79 -0.44 18.36
CA ALA A 51 -1.16 -1.63 19.12
C ALA A 51 -1.54 -1.30 20.57
N ARG A 52 -0.81 -0.39 21.24
CA ARG A 52 -1.04 -0.06 22.64
C ARG A 52 -2.17 0.93 22.85
N ASP A 53 -2.18 1.99 22.06
CA ASP A 53 -2.97 3.18 22.34
C ASP A 53 -4.33 3.10 21.62
N ASP A 54 -4.37 2.56 20.40
CA ASP A 54 -5.61 2.46 19.61
C ASP A 54 -6.33 1.11 19.79
N LEU A 55 -5.56 0.01 19.85
CA LEU A 55 -6.10 -1.34 20.05
C LEU A 55 -6.09 -1.80 21.52
N GLY A 56 -5.45 -1.05 22.42
CA GLY A 56 -5.42 -1.38 23.85
C GLY A 56 -4.65 -2.66 24.18
N ILE A 57 -3.78 -3.15 23.29
CA ILE A 57 -3.00 -4.39 23.48
C ILE A 57 -2.00 -4.20 24.62
N VAL A 58 -2.03 -5.12 25.57
CA VAL A 58 -1.12 -5.12 26.73
C VAL A 58 0.07 -6.05 26.50
N ASN A 59 1.14 -5.86 27.27
CA ASN A 59 2.34 -6.72 27.25
C ASN A 59 2.99 -6.88 25.85
N VAL A 60 2.91 -5.84 25.01
CA VAL A 60 3.48 -5.85 23.65
C VAL A 60 4.77 -5.03 23.57
N TRP A 61 5.73 -5.49 22.76
CA TRP A 61 6.97 -4.81 22.41
C TRP A 61 7.26 -5.06 20.91
N PHE A 62 8.17 -4.31 20.28
CA PHE A 62 8.64 -4.65 18.93
C PHE A 62 9.94 -5.44 19.02
N ASP A 63 10.12 -6.44 18.17
CA ASP A 63 11.34 -7.24 18.15
C ASP A 63 12.52 -6.41 17.60
N ASP A 64 13.42 -5.99 18.49
CA ASP A 64 14.67 -5.30 18.16
C ASP A 64 15.86 -6.27 18.04
N SER A 65 15.59 -7.58 17.99
CA SER A 65 16.64 -8.60 17.96
C SER A 65 17.23 -8.82 16.56
N LYS A 66 18.53 -9.15 16.54
CA LYS A 66 19.40 -9.50 15.39
C LYS A 66 19.14 -8.79 14.06
N GLY A 67 19.98 -7.81 13.78
CA GLY A 67 20.09 -7.17 12.45
C GLY A 67 19.23 -5.92 12.32
N TYR A 68 18.51 -5.56 13.37
CA TYR A 68 17.79 -4.30 13.47
C TYR A 68 18.77 -3.13 13.62
N ASP A 69 18.79 -2.23 12.64
CA ASP A 69 19.47 -0.94 12.73
C ASP A 69 18.41 0.17 12.78
N PRO A 70 18.27 0.91 13.89
CA PRO A 70 17.24 1.93 14.03
C PRO A 70 17.43 3.11 13.06
N GLU A 71 18.64 3.30 12.51
CA GLU A 71 18.93 4.35 11.54
C GLU A 71 18.76 3.86 10.09
N GLU A 72 18.44 2.58 9.87
CA GLU A 72 18.16 2.05 8.54
C GLU A 72 16.83 2.60 8.03
N SER A 73 16.84 3.02 6.77
CA SER A 73 15.65 3.50 6.09
C SER A 73 14.86 2.31 5.53
N VAL A 74 13.54 2.47 5.49
CA VAL A 74 12.60 1.54 4.85
C VAL A 74 12.97 1.27 3.40
N GLY A 75 13.68 2.18 2.71
CA GLY A 75 14.12 2.00 1.34
C GLY A 75 12.96 1.61 0.43
N MET A 76 12.96 0.38 -0.07
CA MET A 76 11.87 -0.17 -0.90
C MET A 76 10.88 -1.06 -0.13
N ASN A 77 11.25 -1.47 1.08
CA ASN A 77 10.52 -2.41 1.90
C ASN A 77 10.85 -2.23 3.39
N GLY A 78 9.83 -2.06 4.21
CA GLY A 78 9.97 -1.93 5.66
C GLY A 78 9.20 -3.04 6.35
N TYR A 79 9.70 -3.44 7.52
CA TYR A 79 9.14 -4.56 8.26
C TYR A 79 9.18 -4.29 9.75
N CYS A 80 8.10 -4.59 10.45
CA CYS A 80 8.08 -4.57 11.91
C CYS A 80 7.32 -5.75 12.47
N VAL A 81 7.83 -6.34 13.55
CA VAL A 81 7.20 -7.42 14.30
C VAL A 81 6.92 -6.97 15.71
N LEU A 82 5.68 -7.16 16.16
CA LEU A 82 5.32 -7.04 17.56
C LEU A 82 5.32 -8.41 18.22
N THR A 83 5.90 -8.48 19.41
CA THR A 83 6.01 -9.68 20.24
C THR A 83 5.48 -9.43 21.65
N GLU A 84 5.18 -10.50 22.38
CA GLU A 84 4.95 -10.41 23.82
C GLU A 84 6.23 -9.98 24.54
N LYS A 85 6.16 -8.94 25.38
CA LYS A 85 7.34 -8.35 26.05
C LYS A 85 8.16 -9.34 26.89
N ASN A 86 7.52 -10.38 27.43
CA ASN A 86 8.16 -11.43 28.23
C ASN A 86 7.99 -12.83 27.59
N GLY A 87 7.59 -12.88 26.32
CA GLY A 87 7.30 -14.13 25.60
C GLY A 87 8.04 -14.17 24.26
N ASN A 88 7.87 -15.29 23.57
CA ASN A 88 8.41 -15.47 22.21
C ASN A 88 7.28 -15.53 21.16
N SER A 89 6.09 -15.07 21.53
CA SER A 89 4.90 -15.11 20.67
C SER A 89 4.82 -13.84 19.84
N THR A 90 4.75 -13.97 18.53
CA THR A 90 4.44 -12.85 17.63
C THR A 90 2.97 -12.46 17.80
N ILE A 91 2.74 -11.20 18.16
CA ILE A 91 1.44 -10.55 18.25
C ILE A 91 0.97 -10.07 16.88
N GLY A 92 1.87 -9.44 16.13
CA GLY A 92 1.51 -8.88 14.84
C GLY A 92 2.72 -8.56 13.98
N THR A 93 2.44 -8.32 12.71
CA THR A 93 3.46 -8.03 11.71
C THR A 93 2.95 -6.94 10.79
N LEU A 94 3.73 -5.88 10.65
CA LEU A 94 3.52 -4.80 9.69
C LEU A 94 4.56 -4.92 8.59
N LYS A 95 4.12 -4.85 7.33
CA LYS A 95 4.99 -4.74 6.17
C LYS A 95 4.60 -3.52 5.36
N VAL A 96 5.58 -2.82 4.83
CA VAL A 96 5.38 -1.76 3.84
C VAL A 96 6.29 -2.03 2.65
N ARG A 97 5.81 -1.76 1.44
CA ARG A 97 6.59 -1.99 0.22
C ARG A 97 6.19 -1.05 -0.88
N ASN A 98 7.16 -0.63 -1.69
CA ASN A 98 6.93 0.10 -2.93
C ASN A 98 7.16 -0.83 -4.13
N PRO A 99 6.13 -1.57 -4.58
CA PRO A 99 6.27 -2.45 -5.73
C PRO A 99 6.33 -1.68 -7.08
N GLY A 100 6.33 -0.34 -7.07
CA GLY A 100 6.42 0.50 -8.25
C GLY A 100 5.13 0.58 -9.07
N ARG A 101 5.22 1.15 -10.30
CA ARG A 101 4.06 1.39 -11.18
C ARG A 101 3.32 0.13 -11.63
N HIS A 102 4.01 -1.00 -11.70
CA HIS A 102 3.43 -2.29 -12.09
C HIS A 102 3.03 -3.14 -10.89
N GLY A 103 3.37 -2.66 -9.69
CA GLY A 103 3.04 -3.24 -8.41
C GLY A 103 1.64 -2.91 -7.92
N THR A 104 0.65 -2.82 -8.81
CA THR A 104 -0.72 -3.01 -8.33
C THR A 104 -0.77 -4.36 -7.63
N ILE A 105 -1.38 -4.41 -6.46
CA ILE A 105 -1.75 -5.66 -5.79
C ILE A 105 -2.39 -6.53 -6.86
N GLU A 106 -1.64 -7.53 -7.33
CA GLU A 106 -2.23 -8.47 -8.28
C GLU A 106 -3.41 -9.11 -7.54
N PRO A 107 -4.58 -9.23 -8.17
CA PRO A 107 -5.74 -9.93 -7.61
C PRO A 107 -5.50 -11.45 -7.45
N GLY A 108 -4.27 -11.86 -7.14
CA GLY A 108 -3.77 -13.23 -7.13
C GLY A 108 -3.80 -13.90 -5.77
N ASP A 109 -4.07 -13.18 -4.68
CA ASP A 109 -4.34 -13.81 -3.38
C ASP A 109 -5.85 -13.93 -3.18
N PRO A 110 -6.45 -15.11 -3.45
CA PRO A 110 -7.90 -15.30 -3.39
C PRO A 110 -8.47 -15.10 -1.98
N ASP A 111 -7.63 -15.08 -0.95
CA ASP A 111 -8.05 -14.89 0.43
C ASP A 111 -8.33 -13.41 0.75
N PHE A 112 -7.80 -12.47 -0.04
CA PHE A 112 -8.01 -11.03 0.13
C PHE A 112 -9.23 -10.55 -0.67
N GLN A 113 -10.27 -10.16 0.06
CA GLN A 113 -11.49 -9.57 -0.50
C GLN A 113 -11.35 -8.04 -0.54
N PRO A 114 -11.68 -7.38 -1.66
CA PRO A 114 -11.65 -5.92 -1.74
C PRO A 114 -12.77 -5.30 -0.90
N GLU A 115 -12.45 -4.21 -0.22
CA GLU A 115 -13.40 -3.45 0.60
C GLU A 115 -13.74 -2.10 -0.05
N ASP A 116 -15.03 -1.78 -0.05
CA ASP A 116 -15.56 -0.50 -0.51
C ASP A 116 -15.72 0.47 0.67
N GLY A 117 -15.81 1.78 0.39
CA GLY A 117 -16.10 2.82 1.39
C GLY A 117 -14.87 3.57 1.93
N TYR A 118 -13.67 3.19 1.52
CA TYR A 118 -12.42 3.88 1.82
C TYR A 118 -11.95 4.74 0.65
N GLU A 119 -11.22 5.83 0.94
CA GLU A 119 -10.62 6.67 -0.11
C GLU A 119 -9.54 5.93 -0.90
N GLU A 120 -8.85 5.02 -0.23
CA GLU A 120 -7.73 4.24 -0.75
C GLU A 120 -8.19 2.81 -1.01
N LYS A 121 -7.41 2.06 -1.80
CA LYS A 121 -7.76 0.66 -2.05
C LYS A 121 -7.46 -0.19 -0.81
N VAL A 122 -8.44 -0.96 -0.37
CA VAL A 122 -8.36 -1.79 0.84
C VAL A 122 -8.74 -3.23 0.48
N TRP A 123 -8.04 -4.17 1.09
CA TRP A 123 -8.38 -5.58 1.04
C TRP A 123 -8.24 -6.21 2.41
N MET A 124 -9.11 -7.16 2.73
CA MET A 124 -9.04 -7.90 3.98
C MET A 124 -9.28 -9.40 3.80
N THR A 125 -8.74 -10.17 4.72
CA THR A 125 -9.00 -11.61 4.82
C THR A 125 -9.91 -11.90 6.02
N SER A 126 -10.54 -13.08 6.03
CA SER A 126 -11.28 -13.56 7.21
C SER A 126 -10.40 -13.80 8.45
N ASP A 127 -9.08 -13.90 8.28
CA ASP A 127 -8.11 -14.13 9.35
C ASP A 127 -7.44 -12.85 9.90
N ASN A 128 -8.09 -11.68 9.72
CA ASN A 128 -7.62 -10.36 10.21
C ASN A 128 -6.26 -9.96 9.64
N GLN A 129 -6.07 -10.22 8.35
CA GLN A 129 -5.02 -9.58 7.57
C GLN A 129 -5.65 -8.44 6.78
N TYR A 130 -5.01 -7.28 6.85
CA TYR A 130 -5.49 -6.07 6.21
C TYR A 130 -4.37 -5.53 5.32
N ARG A 131 -4.76 -5.06 4.14
CA ARG A 131 -3.85 -4.51 3.14
C ARG A 131 -4.46 -3.24 2.60
N THR A 132 -3.64 -2.20 2.46
CA THR A 132 -4.04 -0.95 1.80
C THR A 132 -3.00 -0.53 0.77
N GLN A 133 -3.43 0.23 -0.22
CA GLN A 133 -2.54 0.82 -1.22
C GLN A 133 -2.80 2.32 -1.33
N VAL A 134 -1.73 3.11 -1.12
CA VAL A 134 -1.70 4.56 -1.32
C VAL A 134 -0.65 4.89 -2.37
N GLY A 135 -1.10 5.40 -3.53
CA GLY A 135 -0.21 5.63 -4.66
C GLY A 135 0.53 4.35 -5.08
N SER A 136 1.86 4.37 -5.02
CA SER A 136 2.72 3.22 -5.32
C SER A 136 3.09 2.38 -4.09
N TRP A 137 2.68 2.78 -2.88
CA TRP A 137 3.02 2.09 -1.65
C TRP A 137 1.89 1.17 -1.20
N VAL A 138 2.26 -0.02 -0.74
CA VAL A 138 1.37 -1.02 -0.16
C VAL A 138 1.78 -1.25 1.28
N SER A 139 0.81 -1.21 2.18
CA SER A 139 1.00 -1.56 3.59
C SER A 139 0.10 -2.72 3.98
N ASP A 140 0.65 -3.62 4.78
CA ASP A 140 0.07 -4.90 5.16
C ASP A 140 0.22 -5.07 6.67
N VAL A 141 -0.87 -5.38 7.37
CA VAL A 141 -0.79 -5.83 8.76
C VAL A 141 -1.49 -7.16 8.94
N ARG A 142 -0.87 -8.02 9.74
CA ARG A 142 -1.44 -9.27 10.20
C ARG A 142 -1.32 -9.32 11.71
N PHE A 143 -2.44 -9.59 12.39
CA PHE A 143 -2.45 -9.90 13.81
C PHE A 143 -2.61 -11.41 14.01
N ASN A 144 -1.82 -11.99 14.89
CA ASN A 144 -1.93 -13.39 15.24
C ASN A 144 -3.05 -13.57 16.27
N LYS A 145 -4.24 -14.00 15.85
CA LYS A 145 -5.45 -14.01 16.69
C LYS A 145 -5.32 -14.81 18.00
N SER A 146 -4.38 -15.75 18.09
CA SER A 146 -4.20 -16.52 19.33
C SER A 146 -3.56 -15.67 20.42
N ASN A 147 -4.28 -15.47 21.52
CA ASN A 147 -3.79 -14.96 22.81
C ASN A 147 -3.41 -13.48 22.90
N ILE A 148 -3.83 -12.62 21.96
CA ILE A 148 -3.65 -11.17 22.13
C ILE A 148 -4.58 -10.69 23.25
N GLN A 149 -3.99 -10.20 24.33
CA GLN A 149 -4.71 -9.60 25.44
C GLN A 149 -4.72 -8.07 25.30
N THR A 150 -5.87 -7.47 25.60
CA THR A 150 -6.09 -6.04 25.71
C THR A 150 -6.43 -5.69 27.15
N VAL A 151 -6.53 -4.39 27.44
CA VAL A 151 -7.05 -3.89 28.73
C VAL A 151 -8.47 -4.36 29.05
N ASN A 152 -9.25 -4.77 28.05
CA ASN A 152 -10.65 -5.19 28.18
C ASN A 152 -10.86 -6.72 28.04
N GLY A 153 -9.79 -7.50 27.91
CA GLY A 153 -9.85 -8.95 27.66
C GLY A 153 -9.19 -9.35 26.34
N ALA A 154 -9.59 -10.48 25.76
CA ALA A 154 -9.05 -10.91 24.47
C ALA A 154 -9.37 -9.88 23.37
N LEU A 155 -8.42 -9.63 22.46
CA LEU A 155 -8.64 -8.73 21.34
C LEU A 155 -9.69 -9.34 20.39
N GLU A 156 -10.77 -8.60 20.18
CA GLU A 156 -11.76 -8.88 19.14
C GLU A 156 -11.70 -7.75 18.11
N PHE A 157 -11.67 -8.11 16.83
CA PHE A 157 -11.72 -7.12 15.74
C PHE A 157 -13.18 -6.85 15.41
N SER A 158 -13.80 -5.92 16.14
CA SER A 158 -15.11 -5.38 15.75
C SER A 158 -14.93 -4.45 14.54
N SER A 159 -16.03 -3.94 13.99
CA SER A 159 -15.97 -2.95 12.91
C SER A 159 -15.13 -1.73 13.28
N GLU A 160 -15.17 -1.29 14.54
CA GLU A 160 -14.36 -0.14 14.99
C GLU A 160 -12.84 -0.44 14.94
N GLU A 161 -12.40 -1.61 15.41
CA GLU A 161 -10.98 -2.00 15.33
C GLU A 161 -10.53 -2.24 13.89
N VAL A 162 -11.43 -2.71 13.02
CA VAL A 162 -11.15 -2.86 11.58
C VAL A 162 -10.90 -1.49 10.95
N ASP A 163 -11.80 -0.53 11.17
CA ASP A 163 -11.68 0.84 10.63
C ASP A 163 -10.38 1.49 11.12
N LYS A 164 -10.09 1.41 12.43
CA LYS A 164 -8.82 1.90 13.02
C LYS A 164 -7.58 1.28 12.36
N THR A 165 -7.64 -0.02 12.07
CA THR A 165 -6.52 -0.75 11.45
C THR A 165 -6.30 -0.29 10.01
N ILE A 166 -7.37 -0.05 9.26
CA ILE A 166 -7.29 0.42 7.88
C ILE A 166 -6.77 1.87 7.83
N ASP A 167 -7.28 2.74 8.70
CA ASP A 167 -6.81 4.12 8.83
C ASP A 167 -5.32 4.18 9.21
N PHE A 168 -4.90 3.32 10.13
CA PHE A 168 -3.48 3.16 10.49
C PHE A 168 -2.63 2.77 9.29
N LEU A 169 -3.04 1.77 8.50
CA LEU A 169 -2.31 1.33 7.32
C LEU A 169 -2.21 2.45 6.26
N ILE A 170 -3.32 3.14 5.98
CA ILE A 170 -3.34 4.29 5.06
C ILE A 170 -2.36 5.38 5.55
N LYS A 171 -2.37 5.69 6.85
CA LYS A 171 -1.44 6.64 7.46
C LYS A 171 0.02 6.20 7.29
N VAL A 172 0.34 4.94 7.58
CA VAL A 172 1.68 4.39 7.40
C VAL A 172 2.15 4.53 5.95
N ALA A 173 1.33 4.13 4.97
CA ALA A 173 1.69 4.23 3.56
C ALA A 173 1.91 5.70 3.12
N ARG A 174 1.08 6.63 3.60
CA ARG A 174 1.25 8.08 3.35
C ARG A 174 2.51 8.66 3.98
N ASP A 175 2.88 8.20 5.17
CA ASP A 175 4.08 8.69 5.87
C ASP A 175 5.37 8.14 5.23
N VAL A 176 5.37 6.87 4.83
CA VAL A 176 6.50 6.24 4.11
C VAL A 176 6.67 6.80 2.68
N GLN A 177 5.59 7.26 2.04
CA GLN A 177 5.67 7.81 0.68
C GLN A 177 6.40 9.17 0.59
N LYS A 178 6.51 9.91 1.70
CA LYS A 178 7.08 11.26 1.73
C LYS A 178 8.59 11.23 1.53
#